data_AF-A0AA89BYT3-F1
#
_entry.id   AF-A0AA89BYT3-F1
#
_cell.length_a   1.000
_cell.length_b   1.000
_cell.length_c   1.000
_cell.angle_alpha   90.00
_cell.angle_beta   90.00
_cell.angle_gamma   90.00
#
_symmetry.space_group_name_H-M   'P 1'
#
loop_
_entity.id
_entity.type
_entity.pdbx_description
1 polymer ?
#
loop_
_entity_poly.entity_id
_entity_poly.type
_entity_poly.pdbx_seq_one_letter_code
_entity_poly.pdbx_strand_id
1 'polypeptide(L)' 'MMEKYGEDYKAMARDSRNHFQDTPKQIKRKIQVFKSIPEQYNEYLSKGEG' A
#
# COMPACT_ATOMS: atom_id res chain seq x y z
N MET A 1 3.24 2.22 4.51
CA MET A 1 3.94 2.27 3.20
C MET A 1 3.24 3.20 2.22
N MET A 2 1.93 3.04 2.00
CA MET A 2 1.14 3.89 1.09
C MET A 2 1.19 5.38 1.46
N GLU A 3 1.02 5.73 2.74
CA GLU A 3 1.10 7.12 3.22
C GLU A 3 2.49 7.76 3.00
N LYS A 4 3.56 6.98 3.18
CA LYS A 4 4.94 7.48 3.14
C LYS A 4 5.48 7.64 1.71
N TYR A 5 5.09 6.76 0.79
CA TYR A 5 5.69 6.71 -0.56
C TYR A 5 4.67 6.89 -1.70
N GLY A 6 3.36 6.98 -1.40
CA GLY A 6 2.32 7.15 -2.41
C GLY A 6 2.28 5.99 -3.42
N GLU A 7 2.68 6.26 -4.65
CA GLU A 7 2.76 5.27 -5.74
C GLU A 7 4.20 4.84 -6.09
N ASP A 8 5.20 5.27 -5.32
CA ASP A 8 6.58 4.80 -5.49
C ASP A 8 6.77 3.39 -4.93
N TYR A 9 6.33 2.40 -5.70
CA TYR A 9 6.45 0.98 -5.36
C TYR A 9 7.91 0.52 -5.31
N LYS A 10 8.85 1.23 -5.94
CA LYS A 10 10.29 0.91 -5.87
C LYS A 10 10.87 1.31 -4.51
N ALA A 11 10.41 2.42 -3.94
CA ALA A 11 10.75 2.81 -2.58
C ALA A 11 10.09 1.86 -1.55
N MET A 12 8.83 1.47 -1.77
CA MET A 12 8.13 0.51 -0.89
C MET A 12 8.84 -0.84 -0.82
N ALA A 13 9.36 -1.34 -1.95
CA ALA A 13 10.08 -2.61 -1.97
C ALA A 13 11.37 -2.59 -1.14
N ARG A 14 11.98 -1.42 -0.95
CA ARG A 14 13.20 -1.21 -0.15
C ARG A 14 12.93 -0.81 1.29
N ASP A 15 11.67 -0.54 1.65
CA ASP A 15 11.32 -0.15 3.01
C ASP A 15 11.47 -1.34 3.96
N SER A 16 12.02 -1.11 5.15
CA SER A 16 12.27 -2.16 6.14
C SER A 16 11.00 -2.87 6.63
N ARG A 17 9.82 -2.27 6.45
CA ARG A 17 8.52 -2.90 6.75
C ARG A 17 8.09 -3.91 5.68
N ASN A 18 8.82 -4.02 4.56
CA ASN A 18 8.57 -5.03 3.54
C ASN A 18 9.13 -6.39 3.98
N HIS A 19 8.55 -6.95 5.04
CA HIS A 19 9.02 -8.19 5.67
C HIS A 19 9.03 -9.38 4.69
N PHE A 20 8.09 -9.41 3.75
CA PHE A 20 7.96 -10.45 2.74
C PHE A 20 8.86 -10.22 1.51
N GLN A 21 9.65 -9.14 1.50
CA GLN A 21 10.50 -8.74 0.38
C GLN A 21 9.74 -8.73 -0.95
N ASP A 22 8.47 -8.29 -0.92
CA ASP A 22 7.64 -8.22 -2.11
C ASP A 22 8.30 -7.31 -3.15
N THR A 23 8.27 -7.74 -4.40
CA THR A 23 8.72 -6.92 -5.53
C THR A 23 7.78 -5.72 -5.74
N PRO A 24 8.24 -4.63 -6.38
CA PRO A 24 7.37 -3.49 -6.69
C PRO A 24 6.07 -3.88 -7.41
N LYS A 25 6.13 -4.90 -8.28
CA LYS A 25 4.96 -5.41 -9.02
C LYS A 25 3.96 -6.11 -8.10
N GLN A 26 4.43 -6.90 -7.13
CA GLN A 26 3.57 -7.56 -6.13
C GLN A 26 2.93 -6.52 -5.20
N ILE A 27 3.70 -5.54 -4.72
CA ILE A 27 3.20 -4.44 -3.89
C ILE A 27 2.11 -3.67 -4.63
N LYS A 28 2.36 -3.29 -5.89
CA LYS A 28 1.36 -2.62 -6.73
C LYS A 28 0.07 -3.43 -6.84
N ARG A 29 0.17 -4.73 -7.15
CA ARG A 29 -1.01 -5.60 -7.27
C ARG A 29 -1.78 -5.72 -5.95
N LYS A 30 -1.09 -5.89 -4.82
CA LYS A 30 -1.73 -5.95 -3.50
C LYS A 30 -2.46 -4.66 -3.16
N ILE A 31 -1.84 -3.50 -3.41
CA ILE A 31 -2.45 -2.19 -3.21
C ILE A 31 -3.65 -1.98 -4.13
N GLN A 32 -3.58 -2.40 -5.40
CA GLN A 32 -4.71 -2.30 -6.33
C GLN A 32 -5.90 -3.17 -5.88
N VAL A 33 -5.63 -4.41 -5.44
CA VAL A 33 -6.67 -5.28 -4.89
C VAL A 33 -7.28 -4.66 -3.64
N PHE A 34 -6.45 -4.12 -2.73
CA PHE A 34 -6.93 -3.41 -1.55
C PHE A 34 -7.82 -2.21 -1.90
N LYS A 35 -7.38 -1.34 -2.82
CA LYS A 35 -8.17 -0.19 -3.31
C LYS A 35 -9.48 -0.60 -3.99
N SER A 36 -9.53 -1.80 -4.57
CA SER A 36 -10.74 -2.31 -5.25
C SER A 36 -11.80 -2.83 -4.30
N ILE A 37 -11.52 -2.95 -3.00
CA ILE A 37 -12.48 -3.38 -1.97
C ILE A 37 -12.97 -2.13 -1.24
N PRO A 38 -14.17 -1.59 -1.59
CA PRO A 38 -14.63 -0.30 -1.07
C PRO A 38 -14.73 -0.26 0.45
N GLU A 39 -15.16 -1.35 1.09
CA GLU A 39 -15.33 -1.42 2.54
C GLU A 39 -14.00 -1.21 3.26
N GLN A 40 -12.96 -1.92 2.82
CA GLN A 40 -11.61 -1.83 3.40
C GLN A 40 -10.94 -0.50 3.06
N TYR A 41 -11.10 -0.04 1.81
CA TYR A 41 -10.46 1.20 1.38
C TYR A 41 -11.11 2.42 2.04
N ASN A 42 -12.44 2.43 2.18
CA ASN A 42 -13.16 3.51 2.87
C ASN A 42 -12.83 3.55 4.36
N GLU A 43 -12.69 2.40 5.03
CA GLU A 43 -12.23 2.35 6.43
C GLU A 43 -10.79 2.87 6.58
N TYR A 44 -9.92 2.58 5.62
CA TYR A 44 -8.58 3.14 5.59
C TYR A 44 -8.58 4.66 5.39
N LEU A 45 -9.43 5.17 4.48
CA LEU A 45 -9.58 6.61 4.25
C LEU A 45 -10.13 7.34 5.50
N SER A 46 -11.10 6.75 6.20
CA SER A 46 -11.67 7.36 7.41
C SER A 46 -10.68 7.44 8.57
N LYS A 47 -9.66 6.57 8.60
CA LYS A 47 -8.58 6.59 9.60
C LYS A 47 -7.41 7.50 9.23
N GLY A 48 -7.34 7.97 7.97
CA GLY A 48 -6.24 8.77 7.43
C GLY A 48 -6.47 10.29 7.43
N GLU A 49 -7.65 10.76 7.84
CA GLU A 49 -8.01 12.19 7.94
C GLU A 49 -8.22 12.67 9.40
N GLY A 50 -7.41 12.18 10.34
CA GLY A 50 -7.40 12.63 11.74
C GLY A 50 -6.03 13.10 12.21
#